data_AF-A0AA88XHZ0-F1
#
_entry.id   AF-A0AA88XHZ0-F1
#
_cell.length_a   1.000
_cell.length_b   1.000
_cell.length_c   1.000
_cell.angle_alpha   90.00
_cell.angle_beta   90.00
_cell.angle_gamma   90.00
#
_symmetry.space_group_name_H-M   'P 1'
#
loop_
_entity.id
_entity.type
_entity.pdbx_description
1 polymer ?
#
loop_
_entity_poly.entity_id
_entity_poly.type
_entity_poly.pdbx_seq_one_letter_code
_entity_poly.pdbx_strand_id
1 'polypeptide(L)'
;MLLASCAYLNGEYYKLFQIVNVIQKKLQREYIYLWCIFSKMDSIFSYKEQGMSDETIMKTRVLDGFRYETWKSQLLRLESEAKERNSGNDVLELPPLVFLNLLLIFSYSRLNLKDNRNKVLRDLQHLLCNDNNYHISKYRKAISWEILGICQQLCGNYDSAYQSYLKALNDQYNDFKQATIARIITLFLKIWRTRSTAFVV
;
A
#
# COMPACT_ATOMS: atom_id res chain seq x y z
N MET A 1 1.73 10.95 -10.43
CA MET A 1 2.14 9.73 -9.68
C MET A 1 3.60 9.84 -9.23
N LEU A 2 4.57 9.93 -10.14
CA LEU A 2 6.01 10.11 -9.79
C LEU A 2 6.28 11.25 -8.80
N LEU A 3 5.70 12.43 -9.02
CA LEU A 3 5.85 13.57 -8.10
C LEU A 3 5.30 13.29 -6.69
N ALA A 4 4.18 12.54 -6.59
CA ALA A 4 3.61 12.14 -5.31
C ALA A 4 4.55 11.15 -4.60
N SER A 5 5.07 10.16 -5.32
CA SER A 5 6.07 9.24 -4.79
C SER A 5 7.31 9.99 -4.29
N CYS A 6 7.89 10.86 -5.11
CA CYS A 6 9.07 11.66 -4.73
C CYS A 6 8.84 12.52 -3.50
N ALA A 7 7.66 13.15 -3.37
CA ALA A 7 7.30 13.95 -2.21
C ALA A 7 7.15 13.07 -0.94
N TYR A 8 6.52 11.90 -1.06
CA TYR A 8 6.44 10.92 0.03
C TYR A 8 7.83 10.47 0.49
N LEU A 9 8.72 10.11 -0.45
CA LEU A 9 10.08 9.66 -0.13
C LEU A 9 10.93 10.75 0.52
N ASN A 10 10.67 12.02 0.20
CA ASN A 10 11.33 13.17 0.84
C ASN A 10 10.74 13.56 2.20
N GLY A 11 9.66 12.93 2.64
CA GLY A 11 8.91 13.40 3.80
C GLY A 11 8.19 14.75 3.60
N GLU A 12 8.06 15.23 2.36
CA GLU A 12 7.35 16.46 1.99
C GLU A 12 5.82 16.24 2.01
N TYR A 13 5.25 15.86 3.16
CA TYR A 13 3.85 15.42 3.24
C TYR A 13 2.85 16.52 2.87
N TYR A 14 3.13 17.78 3.19
CA TYR A 14 2.27 18.90 2.79
C TYR A 14 2.14 19.00 1.27
N LYS A 15 3.27 18.93 0.57
CA LYS A 15 3.31 18.93 -0.90
C LYS A 15 2.66 17.68 -1.48
N LEU A 16 2.86 16.51 -0.86
CA LEU A 16 2.15 15.29 -1.24
C LEU A 16 0.63 15.50 -1.15
N PHE A 17 0.11 16.06 -0.05
CA PHE A 17 -1.33 16.29 0.10
C PHE A 17 -1.89 17.24 -0.97
N GLN A 18 -1.15 18.28 -1.33
CA GLN A 18 -1.51 19.17 -2.44
C GLN A 18 -1.54 18.43 -3.78
N ILE A 19 -0.50 17.65 -4.08
CA ILE A 19 -0.40 16.85 -5.31
C ILE A 19 -1.55 15.85 -5.38
N VAL A 20 -1.83 15.12 -4.30
CA VAL A 20 -2.90 14.12 -4.25
C VAL A 20 -4.26 14.77 -4.50
N ASN A 21 -4.54 15.92 -3.88
CA ASN A 21 -5.80 16.65 -4.07
C ASN A 21 -6.01 17.06 -5.53
N VAL A 22 -4.96 17.56 -6.20
CA VAL A 22 -5.01 17.91 -7.63
C VAL A 22 -5.22 16.67 -8.50
N ILE A 23 -4.47 15.60 -8.25
CA ILE A 23 -4.56 14.37 -9.06
C ILE A 23 -5.91 13.68 -8.88
N GLN A 24 -6.43 13.58 -7.65
CA GLN A 24 -7.74 12.97 -7.39
C GLN A 24 -8.86 13.70 -8.14
N LYS A 25 -8.86 15.04 -8.15
CA LYS A 25 -9.84 15.83 -8.92
C LYS A 25 -9.74 15.58 -10.43
N LYS A 26 -8.54 15.35 -10.96
CA LYS A 26 -8.32 15.02 -12.37
C LYS A 26 -8.75 13.58 -12.71
N LEU A 27 -8.40 12.62 -11.87
CA LEU A 27 -8.76 11.20 -12.05
C LEU A 27 -10.27 10.93 -11.86
N GLN A 28 -10.99 11.83 -11.19
CA GLN A 28 -12.46 11.81 -11.16
C GLN A 28 -13.09 12.20 -12.51
N ARG A 29 -12.33 12.88 -13.40
CA ARG A 29 -12.83 13.46 -14.66
C ARG A 29 -12.34 12.74 -15.91
N GLU A 30 -11.17 12.10 -15.88
CA GLU A 30 -10.54 11.47 -17.05
C GLU A 30 -9.98 10.07 -16.75
N TYR A 31 -10.17 9.15 -17.70
CA TYR A 31 -9.64 7.79 -17.65
C TYR A 31 -8.13 7.82 -17.92
N ILE A 32 -7.32 7.73 -16.86
CA ILE A 32 -5.87 7.63 -17.00
C ILE A 32 -5.37 6.38 -16.28
N TYR A 33 -5.01 5.36 -17.06
CA TYR A 33 -4.16 4.27 -16.61
C TYR A 33 -2.75 4.82 -16.46
N LEU A 34 -2.23 4.90 -15.23
CA LEU A 34 -0.88 5.37 -14.94
C LEU A 34 -0.03 4.22 -14.42
N TRP A 35 0.93 3.81 -15.24
CA TRP A 35 2.00 2.85 -14.94
C TRP A 35 2.98 3.45 -13.92
N CYS A 36 3.10 2.90 -12.72
CA CYS A 36 4.19 3.19 -11.75
C CYS A 36 4.42 1.93 -10.89
N ILE A 37 5.53 1.19 -11.06
CA ILE A 37 6.93 1.44 -10.65
C ILE A 37 7.12 1.22 -9.14
N PHE A 38 7.46 -0.02 -8.76
CA PHE A 38 8.09 -0.35 -7.47
C PHE A 38 9.59 -0.65 -7.63
N SER A 39 10.04 -1.17 -8.78
CA SER A 39 11.45 -1.50 -9.04
C SER A 39 12.42 -0.32 -9.04
N LYS A 40 11.94 0.93 -9.10
CA LYS A 40 12.78 2.13 -9.19
C LYS A 40 12.91 2.91 -7.87
N MET A 41 12.16 2.56 -6.82
CA MET A 41 12.30 3.27 -5.54
C MET A 41 13.70 3.08 -4.94
N ASP A 42 14.24 1.87 -4.97
CA ASP A 42 15.61 1.59 -4.50
C ASP A 42 16.66 2.44 -5.23
N SER A 43 16.49 2.66 -6.54
CA SER A 43 17.40 3.52 -7.30
C SER A 43 17.21 5.02 -7.03
N ILE A 44 15.99 5.50 -6.78
CA ILE A 44 15.73 6.93 -6.48
C ILE A 44 16.32 7.31 -5.11
N PHE A 45 16.36 6.38 -4.16
CA PHE A 45 17.01 6.58 -2.87
C PHE A 45 18.53 6.70 -3.01
N SER A 46 19.18 5.85 -3.82
CA SER A 46 20.63 5.97 -4.05
C SER A 46 21.03 7.30 -4.70
N TYR A 47 20.14 7.90 -5.53
CA TYR A 47 20.36 9.22 -6.13
C TYR A 47 20.16 10.39 -5.15
N LYS A 48 19.34 10.24 -4.10
CA LYS A 48 19.16 11.28 -3.06
C LYS A 48 20.25 11.25 -1.99
N GLU A 49 20.90 10.12 -1.78
CA GLU A 49 21.98 9.97 -0.80
C GLU A 49 23.24 10.77 -1.18
N GLN A 50 23.42 11.16 -2.45
CA GLN A 50 24.62 11.84 -2.95
C GLN A 50 24.78 13.32 -2.52
N GLY A 51 23.91 13.87 -1.67
CA GLY A 51 23.97 15.28 -1.25
C GLY A 51 23.38 15.62 0.13
N MET A 52 23.18 14.64 1.01
CA MET A 52 22.58 14.84 2.33
C MET A 52 23.62 14.78 3.46
N SER A 53 23.38 15.47 4.58
CA SER A 53 24.23 15.36 5.77
C SER A 53 23.98 14.07 6.56
N ASP A 54 25.01 13.55 7.25
CA ASP A 54 24.95 12.29 8.01
C ASP A 54 23.82 12.24 9.05
N GLU A 55 23.52 13.37 9.70
CA GLU A 55 22.43 13.46 10.67
C GLU A 55 21.04 13.32 10.00
N THR A 56 20.89 13.90 8.81
CA THR A 56 19.65 13.81 8.02
C THR A 56 19.50 12.40 7.46
N ILE A 57 20.59 11.79 7.00
CA ILE A 57 20.65 10.39 6.56
C ILE A 57 20.26 9.47 7.73
N MET A 58 20.80 9.67 8.92
CA MET A 58 20.49 8.87 10.12
C MET A 58 19.03 9.05 10.57
N LYS A 59 18.51 10.28 10.65
CA LYS A 59 17.09 10.52 11.01
C LYS A 59 16.13 9.93 9.97
N THR A 60 16.48 10.02 8.68
CA THR A 60 15.71 9.40 7.59
C THR A 60 15.74 7.88 7.69
N ARG A 61 16.91 7.27 7.90
CA ARG A 61 17.09 5.83 8.12
C ARG A 61 16.35 5.30 9.35
N VAL A 62 16.37 6.03 10.47
CA VAL A 62 15.69 5.64 11.72
C VAL A 62 14.16 5.75 11.59
N LEU A 63 13.65 6.79 10.90
CA LEU A 63 12.21 6.95 10.64
C LEU A 63 11.69 5.97 9.58
N ASP A 64 12.51 5.60 8.60
CA ASP A 64 12.18 4.58 7.58
C ASP A 64 12.26 3.16 8.15
N GLY A 65 13.29 2.83 8.92
CA GLY A 65 13.52 1.46 9.42
C GLY A 65 12.45 0.91 10.37
N PHE A 66 11.79 1.76 11.16
CA PHE A 66 10.93 1.26 12.24
C PHE A 66 9.52 0.80 11.79
N ARG A 67 9.09 1.07 10.54
CA ARG A 67 7.83 0.56 9.98
C ARG A 67 7.88 0.14 8.51
N TYR A 68 8.96 0.41 7.75
CA TYR A 68 9.11 -0.01 6.36
C TYR A 68 9.32 -1.53 6.21
N GLU A 69 10.04 -2.19 7.12
CA GLU A 69 10.36 -3.62 7.02
C GLU A 69 9.13 -4.55 7.08
N THR A 70 8.11 -4.15 7.86
CA THR A 70 6.86 -4.94 7.96
C THR A 70 6.01 -4.85 6.69
N TRP A 71 6.10 -3.74 5.94
CA TRP A 71 5.35 -3.54 4.70
C TRP A 71 6.13 -4.06 3.51
N LYS A 72 7.46 -3.88 3.51
CA LYS A 72 8.38 -4.45 2.53
C LYS A 72 8.15 -5.95 2.45
N SER A 73 8.22 -6.69 3.56
CA SER A 73 7.95 -8.14 3.52
C SER A 73 6.56 -8.50 2.95
N GLN A 74 5.52 -7.70 3.23
CA GLN A 74 4.17 -7.96 2.73
C GLN A 74 4.00 -7.61 1.25
N LEU A 75 4.57 -6.51 0.77
CA LEU A 75 4.55 -6.08 -0.62
C LEU A 75 5.52 -6.90 -1.48
N LEU A 76 6.69 -7.24 -0.95
CA LEU A 76 7.73 -8.03 -1.60
C LEU A 76 7.23 -9.43 -1.96
N ARG A 77 6.23 -9.95 -1.23
CA ARG A 77 5.53 -11.19 -1.61
C ARG A 77 4.59 -11.02 -2.81
N LEU A 78 3.92 -9.88 -2.94
CA LEU A 78 3.16 -9.57 -4.17
C LEU A 78 4.11 -9.36 -5.34
N GLU A 79 5.22 -8.68 -5.09
CA GLU A 79 6.25 -8.45 -6.10
C GLU A 79 6.90 -9.76 -6.55
N SER A 80 7.27 -10.67 -5.65
CA SER A 80 7.86 -11.96 -6.02
C SER A 80 6.91 -12.79 -6.88
N GLU A 81 5.63 -12.88 -6.52
CA GLU A 81 4.63 -13.57 -7.33
C GLU A 81 4.38 -12.87 -8.68
N ALA A 82 4.46 -11.54 -8.74
CA ALA A 82 4.40 -10.80 -10.00
C ALA A 82 5.63 -11.09 -10.88
N LYS A 83 6.82 -11.16 -10.30
CA LYS A 83 8.09 -11.44 -10.99
C LYS A 83 8.12 -12.83 -11.61
N GLU A 84 7.72 -13.84 -10.84
CA GLU A 84 7.63 -15.23 -11.31
C GLU A 84 6.67 -15.39 -12.49
N ARG A 85 5.62 -14.55 -12.56
CA ARG A 85 4.66 -14.57 -13.67
C ARG A 85 5.10 -13.82 -14.90
N ASN A 86 5.75 -12.68 -14.73
CA ASN A 86 6.00 -11.75 -15.83
C ASN A 86 7.34 -12.00 -16.55
N SER A 87 7.89 -13.22 -16.45
CA SER A 87 9.11 -13.65 -17.16
C SER A 87 10.23 -12.61 -17.17
N GLY A 88 10.51 -11.98 -16.03
CA GLY A 88 11.56 -10.98 -15.86
C GLY A 88 11.13 -9.51 -15.81
N ASN A 89 9.84 -9.20 -15.95
CA ASN A 89 9.33 -7.83 -15.71
C ASN A 89 8.91 -7.64 -14.25
N ASP A 90 9.72 -6.88 -13.50
CA ASP A 90 9.56 -6.52 -12.08
C ASP A 90 8.38 -5.53 -11.80
N VAL A 91 7.33 -5.51 -12.62
CA VAL A 91 6.31 -4.45 -12.57
C VAL A 91 5.03 -4.95 -11.92
N LEU A 92 4.77 -4.47 -10.70
CA LEU A 92 3.46 -4.52 -10.06
C LEU A 92 2.62 -3.31 -10.50
N GLU A 93 1.53 -3.56 -11.23
CA GLU A 93 0.63 -2.51 -11.67
C GLU A 93 -0.49 -2.26 -10.66
N LEU A 94 -0.53 -1.05 -10.10
CA LEU A 94 -1.59 -0.62 -9.18
C LEU A 94 -2.48 0.45 -9.83
N PRO A 95 -3.81 0.41 -9.58
CA PRO A 95 -4.68 1.50 -9.99
C PRO A 95 -4.25 2.83 -9.36
N PRO A 96 -4.31 3.96 -10.09
CA PRO A 96 -3.75 5.21 -9.61
C PRO A 96 -4.39 5.71 -8.31
N LEU A 97 -5.71 5.59 -8.18
CA LEU A 97 -6.41 5.96 -6.94
C LEU A 97 -5.99 5.08 -5.76
N VAL A 98 -5.79 3.78 -5.98
CA VAL A 98 -5.35 2.85 -4.93
C VAL A 98 -3.94 3.22 -4.45
N PHE A 99 -3.03 3.51 -5.38
CA PHE A 99 -1.68 3.95 -5.04
C PHE A 99 -1.64 5.30 -4.31
N LEU A 100 -2.45 6.27 -4.71
CA LEU A 100 -2.52 7.56 -3.99
C LEU A 100 -3.05 7.38 -2.56
N ASN A 101 -4.09 6.58 -2.39
CA ASN A 101 -4.61 6.26 -1.06
C ASN A 101 -3.56 5.51 -0.21
N LEU A 102 -2.77 4.63 -0.82
CA LEU A 102 -1.64 3.97 -0.16
C LEU A 102 -0.63 4.99 0.40
N LEU A 103 -0.18 5.93 -0.45
CA LEU A 103 0.74 6.99 -0.02
C LEU A 103 0.15 7.83 1.12
N LEU A 104 -1.14 8.19 1.04
CA LEU A 104 -1.82 8.94 2.11
C LEU A 104 -1.88 8.16 3.42
N ILE A 105 -2.24 6.88 3.38
CA ILE A 105 -2.27 6.01 4.56
C ILE A 105 -0.89 5.96 5.21
N PHE A 106 0.18 5.90 4.41
CA PHE A 106 1.54 5.87 4.92
C PHE A 106 1.92 7.20 5.55
N SER A 107 1.65 8.31 4.87
CA SER A 107 1.93 9.65 5.38
C SER A 107 1.20 9.91 6.69
N TYR A 108 -0.10 9.60 6.77
CA TYR A 108 -0.85 9.76 8.02
C TYR A 108 -0.36 8.82 9.12
N SER A 109 0.11 7.61 8.78
CA SER A 109 0.74 6.71 9.75
C SER A 109 2.06 7.27 10.28
N ARG A 110 2.88 7.89 9.43
CA ARG A 110 4.15 8.53 9.82
C ARG A 110 3.92 9.77 10.69
N LEU A 111 2.86 10.53 10.41
CA LEU A 111 2.45 11.70 11.19
C LEU A 111 1.62 11.33 12.44
N ASN A 112 1.39 10.04 12.71
CA ASN A 112 0.51 9.54 13.78
C ASN A 112 -0.93 10.11 13.75
N LEU A 113 -1.41 10.53 12.58
CA LEU A 113 -2.75 11.08 12.35
C LEU A 113 -3.76 9.95 12.09
N LYS A 114 -4.16 9.26 13.16
CA LYS A 114 -5.00 8.04 13.08
C LYS A 114 -6.36 8.30 12.42
N ASP A 115 -7.01 9.42 12.71
CA ASP A 115 -8.36 9.72 12.19
C ASP A 115 -8.35 9.92 10.68
N ASN A 116 -7.39 10.69 10.17
CA ASN A 116 -7.18 10.90 8.74
C ASN A 116 -6.89 9.57 8.04
N ARG A 117 -6.00 8.76 8.61
CA ARG A 117 -5.68 7.43 8.07
C ARG A 117 -6.92 6.53 8.01
N ASN A 118 -7.71 6.49 9.08
CA ASN A 118 -8.93 5.68 9.15
C ASN A 118 -9.99 6.18 8.15
N LYS A 119 -10.08 7.50 7.94
CA LYS A 119 -10.92 8.08 6.88
C LYS A 119 -10.48 7.60 5.50
N VAL A 120 -9.19 7.69 5.17
CA VAL A 120 -8.66 7.22 3.87
C VAL A 120 -8.89 5.72 3.66
N LEU A 121 -8.75 4.90 4.70
CA LEU A 121 -9.08 3.47 4.63
C LEU A 121 -10.55 3.22 4.28
N ARG A 122 -11.47 3.95 4.91
CA ARG A 122 -12.91 3.86 4.61
C ARG A 122 -13.24 4.37 3.22
N ASP A 123 -12.64 5.48 2.80
CA ASP A 123 -12.85 6.06 1.47
C ASP A 123 -12.34 5.09 0.38
N LEU A 124 -11.18 4.46 0.59
CA LEU A 124 -10.66 3.42 -0.31
C LEU A 124 -11.59 2.20 -0.33
N GLN A 125 -12.05 1.70 0.82
CA GLN A 125 -13.00 0.59 0.87
C GLN A 125 -14.31 0.90 0.14
N HIS A 126 -14.84 2.11 0.33
CA HIS A 126 -16.04 2.58 -0.38
C HIS A 126 -15.81 2.63 -1.89
N LEU A 127 -14.66 3.13 -2.35
CA LEU A 127 -14.27 3.08 -3.76
C LEU A 127 -14.26 1.64 -4.26
N LEU A 128 -13.61 0.70 -3.59
CA LEU A 128 -13.53 -0.69 -4.07
C LEU A 128 -14.88 -1.41 -4.10
N CYS A 129 -15.78 -1.10 -3.16
CA CYS A 129 -17.12 -1.67 -3.13
C CYS A 129 -18.02 -1.15 -4.25
N ASN A 130 -17.92 0.15 -4.56
CA ASN A 130 -18.88 0.85 -5.42
C ASN A 130 -18.34 1.15 -6.82
N ASP A 131 -17.06 0.88 -7.08
CA ASP A 131 -16.48 1.07 -8.39
C ASP A 131 -16.96 -0.02 -9.37
N ASN A 132 -17.84 0.39 -10.29
CA ASN A 132 -18.33 -0.43 -11.40
C ASN A 132 -17.30 -0.55 -12.55
N ASN A 133 -16.04 -0.75 -12.18
CA ASN A 133 -14.87 -0.76 -13.05
C ASN A 133 -14.57 0.56 -13.76
N TYR A 134 -15.06 1.68 -13.22
CA TYR A 134 -14.88 3.00 -13.82
C TYR A 134 -13.47 3.53 -13.52
N HIS A 135 -13.04 3.48 -12.27
CA HIS A 135 -11.71 3.87 -11.85
C HIS A 135 -10.74 2.69 -11.72
N ILE A 136 -11.24 1.48 -11.49
CA ILE A 136 -10.44 0.29 -11.24
C ILE A 136 -10.90 -0.81 -12.18
N SER A 137 -10.10 -1.07 -13.21
CA SER A 137 -10.35 -2.18 -14.12
C SER A 137 -10.60 -3.49 -13.37
N LYS A 138 -11.51 -4.32 -13.90
CA LYS A 138 -11.83 -5.64 -13.33
C LYS A 138 -10.58 -6.50 -13.08
N TYR A 139 -9.56 -6.40 -13.94
CA TYR A 139 -8.28 -7.12 -13.81
C TYR A 139 -7.38 -6.61 -12.69
N ARG A 140 -7.71 -5.47 -12.08
CA ARG A 140 -6.93 -4.84 -11.01
C ARG A 140 -7.72 -4.78 -9.69
N LYS A 141 -8.93 -5.34 -9.63
CA LYS A 141 -9.74 -5.37 -8.41
C LYS A 141 -9.12 -6.26 -7.34
N ALA A 142 -8.68 -7.46 -7.70
CA ALA A 142 -8.01 -8.38 -6.78
C ALA A 142 -6.81 -7.73 -6.06
N ILE A 143 -5.87 -7.15 -6.82
CA ILE A 143 -4.71 -6.47 -6.25
C ILE A 143 -5.10 -5.22 -5.43
N SER A 144 -6.18 -4.54 -5.78
CA SER A 144 -6.67 -3.41 -4.98
C SER A 144 -7.18 -3.85 -3.61
N TRP A 145 -7.91 -4.96 -3.57
CA TRP A 145 -8.36 -5.59 -2.32
C TRP A 145 -7.19 -6.11 -1.49
N GLU A 146 -6.15 -6.69 -2.12
CA GLU A 146 -4.90 -7.08 -1.43
C GLU A 146 -4.25 -5.89 -0.73
N ILE A 147 -4.08 -4.77 -1.44
CA ILE A 147 -3.48 -3.56 -0.91
C ILE A 147 -4.31 -2.98 0.26
N LEU A 148 -5.63 -2.93 0.12
CA LEU A 148 -6.50 -2.49 1.22
C LEU A 148 -6.38 -3.40 2.44
N GLY A 149 -6.36 -4.73 2.24
CA GLY A 149 -6.20 -5.71 3.31
C GLY A 149 -4.88 -5.54 4.07
N ILE A 150 -3.77 -5.35 3.34
CA ILE A 150 -2.45 -5.05 3.91
C ILE A 150 -2.50 -3.78 4.77
N CYS A 151 -3.08 -2.69 4.25
CA CYS A 151 -3.21 -1.44 4.99
C CYS A 151 -4.05 -1.60 6.27
N GLN A 152 -5.16 -2.33 6.21
CA GLN A 152 -6.02 -2.60 7.36
C GLN A 152 -5.30 -3.46 8.42
N GLN A 153 -4.59 -4.51 7.98
CA GLN A 153 -3.82 -5.39 8.87
C GLN A 153 -2.76 -4.59 9.63
N LEU A 154 -2.08 -3.66 8.95
CA LEU A 154 -1.00 -2.85 9.54
C LEU A 154 -1.53 -1.75 10.46
N CYS A 155 -2.78 -1.35 10.26
CA CYS A 155 -3.49 -0.49 11.20
C CYS A 155 -4.09 -1.25 12.39
N GLY A 156 -3.92 -2.58 12.46
CA GLY A 156 -4.47 -3.44 13.51
C GLY A 156 -5.95 -3.78 13.33
N ASN A 157 -6.56 -3.44 12.18
CA ASN A 157 -7.94 -3.79 11.87
C ASN A 157 -7.97 -5.16 11.16
N TYR A 158 -7.78 -6.22 11.95
CA TYR A 158 -7.64 -7.57 11.40
C TYR A 158 -8.93 -8.11 10.79
N ASP A 159 -10.10 -7.79 11.34
CA ASP A 159 -11.39 -8.24 10.79
C ASP A 159 -11.63 -7.65 9.41
N SER A 160 -11.40 -6.35 9.24
CA SER A 160 -11.56 -5.72 7.92
C SER A 160 -10.50 -6.23 6.94
N ALA A 161 -9.26 -6.45 7.40
CA ALA A 161 -8.20 -7.01 6.56
C ALA A 161 -8.57 -8.41 6.02
N TYR A 162 -9.09 -9.28 6.88
CA TYR A 162 -9.58 -10.60 6.49
C TYR A 162 -10.68 -10.50 5.42
N GLN A 163 -11.67 -9.61 5.62
CA GLN A 163 -12.73 -9.39 4.64
C GLN A 163 -12.18 -8.90 3.28
N SER A 164 -11.18 -8.02 3.30
CA SER A 164 -10.51 -7.56 2.07
C SER A 164 -9.77 -8.71 1.37
N TYR A 165 -9.08 -9.58 2.11
CA TYR A 165 -8.42 -10.76 1.52
C TYR A 165 -9.41 -11.76 0.95
N LEU A 166 -10.56 -11.98 1.59
CA LEU A 166 -11.63 -12.82 1.02
C LEU A 166 -12.18 -12.23 -0.28
N LYS A 167 -12.38 -10.91 -0.34
CA LYS A 167 -12.79 -10.25 -1.58
C LYS A 167 -11.74 -10.37 -2.69
N ALA A 168 -10.45 -10.25 -2.34
CA ALA A 168 -9.37 -10.50 -3.29
C ALA A 168 -9.41 -11.96 -3.78
N LEU A 169 -9.57 -12.94 -2.89
CA LEU A 169 -9.60 -14.37 -3.23
C LEU A 169 -10.76 -14.77 -4.14
N ASN A 170 -11.94 -14.17 -3.91
CA ASN A 170 -13.15 -14.42 -4.68
C ASN A 170 -13.16 -13.76 -6.06
N ASP A 171 -12.21 -12.85 -6.35
CA ASP A 171 -12.10 -12.24 -7.67
C ASP A 171 -11.56 -13.27 -8.69
N GLN A 172 -12.27 -13.42 -9.80
CA GLN A 172 -11.92 -14.36 -10.86
C GLN A 172 -10.55 -14.07 -11.49
N TYR A 173 -10.12 -12.80 -11.45
CA TYR A 173 -8.82 -12.32 -11.95
C TYR A 173 -7.80 -12.17 -10.83
N ASN A 174 -8.00 -12.84 -9.68
CA ASN A 174 -6.96 -12.86 -8.66
C ASN A 174 -5.79 -13.71 -9.13
N ASP A 175 -4.77 -13.04 -9.62
CA ASP A 175 -3.50 -13.66 -9.90
C ASP A 175 -2.81 -14.04 -8.58
N PHE A 176 -2.88 -13.22 -7.52
CA PHE A 176 -2.10 -13.36 -6.28
C PHE A 176 -2.67 -14.33 -5.23
N LYS A 177 -3.40 -15.37 -5.63
CA LYS A 177 -4.10 -16.29 -4.70
C LYS A 177 -3.19 -16.90 -3.63
N GLN A 178 -1.98 -17.30 -4.01
CA GLN A 178 -1.02 -17.89 -3.07
C GLN A 178 -0.61 -16.89 -1.99
N ALA A 179 -0.32 -15.64 -2.37
CA ALA A 179 -0.03 -14.57 -1.42
C ALA A 179 -1.24 -14.27 -0.55
N THR A 180 -2.44 -14.19 -1.13
CA THR A 180 -3.70 -13.96 -0.41
C THR A 180 -3.90 -14.98 0.70
N ILE A 181 -3.80 -16.28 0.36
CA ILE A 181 -4.02 -17.39 1.30
C ILE A 181 -3.03 -17.31 2.45
N ALA A 182 -1.75 -17.10 2.14
CA ALA A 182 -0.75 -17.05 3.19
C ALA A 182 -0.86 -15.81 4.09
N ARG A 183 -1.39 -14.69 3.59
CA ARG A 183 -1.74 -13.54 4.43
C ARG A 183 -2.87 -13.87 5.38
N ILE A 184 -3.90 -14.55 4.90
CA ILE A 184 -5.00 -15.04 5.75
C ILE A 184 -4.45 -15.95 6.86
N ILE A 185 -3.59 -16.92 6.52
CA ILE A 185 -2.94 -17.80 7.51
C ILE A 185 -2.13 -16.99 8.52
N THR A 186 -1.30 -16.05 8.05
CA THR A 186 -0.48 -15.19 8.93
C THR A 186 -1.33 -14.32 9.85
N LEU A 187 -2.47 -13.83 9.35
CA LEU A 187 -3.42 -13.03 10.11
C LEU A 187 -4.05 -13.84 11.24
N PHE A 188 -4.50 -15.09 10.97
CA PHE A 188 -4.99 -16.00 12.00
C PHE A 188 -3.93 -16.32 13.06
N LEU A 189 -2.69 -16.60 12.65
CA LEU A 189 -1.59 -16.85 13.60
C LEU A 189 -1.32 -15.65 14.51
N LYS A 190 -1.40 -14.42 13.98
CA LYS A 190 -1.25 -13.19 14.78
C LYS A 190 -2.39 -13.02 15.78
N ILE A 191 -3.64 -13.19 15.36
CA ILE A 191 -4.82 -13.10 16.25
C ILE A 191 -4.76 -14.16 17.35
N TRP A 192 -4.37 -15.39 17.00
CA TRP A 192 -4.26 -16.47 17.98
C TRP A 192 -3.17 -16.18 19.02
N ARG A 193 -2.00 -15.70 18.58
CA ARG A 193 -0.90 -15.35 19.48
C ARG A 193 -1.23 -14.21 20.43
N THR A 194 -1.90 -13.15 19.95
CA THR A 194 -2.31 -12.02 20.82
C THR A 194 -3.36 -12.41 21.84
N ARG A 195 -4.28 -13.33 21.49
CA ARG A 195 -5.27 -13.88 22.43
C ARG A 195 -4.61 -14.76 23.48
N SER A 196 -3.72 -15.68 23.11
CA SER A 196 -3.03 -16.55 24.09
C SER A 196 -2.17 -15.77 25.10
N THR A 197 -1.60 -14.63 24.73
CA THR A 197 -0.87 -13.76 25.67
C THR A 197 -1.76 -12.95 26.62
N ALA A 198 -3.05 -12.78 26.29
CA ALA A 198 -4.00 -12.04 27.13
C ALA A 198 -4.61 -12.90 28.26
N PHE A 199 -4.42 -14.22 28.25
CA PHE A 199 -4.91 -15.16 29.27
C PHE A 199 -3.84 -15.58 30.30
N VAL A 200 -2.67 -14.91 30.32
CA VAL A 200 -1.55 -15.21 31.24
C VAL A 200 -1.34 -14.06 32.26
N VAL A 201 -2.36 -13.26 32.54
CA VAL A 201 -2.36 -12.22 33.58
C VAL A 201 -3.59 -12.41 34.44
#